data_AF-A0A535CRY3-F1
#
_entry.id   AF-A0A535CRY3-F1
#
_cell.length_a   1.000
_cell.length_b   1.000
_cell.length_c   1.000
_cell.angle_alpha   90.00
_cell.angle_beta   90.00
_cell.angle_gamma   90.00
#
_symmetry.space_group_name_H-M   'P 1'
#
loop_
_entity.id
_entity.type
_entity.pdbx_description
1 polymer ?
#
loop_
_entity_poly.entity_id
_entity_poly.type
_entity_poly.pdbx_seq_one_letter_code
_entity_poly.pdbx_strand_id
1 'polypeptide(L)'
;MGKCYGGVSEVCMKRNLLQRDLIFLPLAILLALTIESEVIDDKAIALFLLLLTALVGILFTVRYLLTTHQNELLLQERERRLQEAEQLYQQLQAAHQHLRELDQLKDQFLMTASHELRTPLTSVQGYLALISQFHDHLPPEKHREYLQKAQRSCEVLVMLLSNVMDASRLEVDADICPAQFESVPVHDMIQSVMNIIEPHVTQEQREVHFHVPPHLHVRADTGCLRQV
;
A
#
# COMPACT_ATOMS: atom_id res chain seq x y z
N MET A 1 1.24 -9.18 -30.93
CA MET A 1 -0.08 -9.78 -30.64
C MET A 1 -1.17 -8.73 -30.83
N GLY A 2 -1.73 -8.62 -32.03
CA GLY A 2 -2.87 -7.74 -32.32
C GLY A 2 -4.17 -8.52 -32.20
N LYS A 3 -5.08 -8.10 -31.31
CA LYS A 3 -6.37 -8.76 -31.10
C LYS A 3 -7.44 -8.17 -32.02
N CYS A 4 -8.14 -9.07 -32.69
CA CYS A 4 -9.35 -8.85 -33.45
C CYS A 4 -10.47 -8.28 -32.56
N TYR A 5 -11.01 -7.12 -32.93
CA TYR A 5 -12.31 -6.61 -32.48
C TYR A 5 -13.08 -6.16 -33.72
N GLY A 6 -13.71 -7.10 -34.43
CA GLY A 6 -14.51 -6.81 -35.64
C GLY A 6 -15.86 -7.52 -35.72
N GLY A 7 -16.10 -8.56 -34.91
CA GLY A 7 -17.26 -9.43 -35.09
C GLY A 7 -18.53 -9.08 -34.29
N VAL A 8 -18.47 -8.14 -33.34
CA VAL A 8 -19.58 -7.90 -32.39
C VAL A 8 -20.60 -6.87 -32.92
N SER A 9 -20.22 -6.04 -33.88
CA SER A 9 -21.06 -4.94 -34.39
C SER A 9 -22.24 -5.43 -35.26
N GLU A 10 -22.01 -6.34 -36.20
CA GLU A 10 -23.06 -6.79 -37.14
C GLU A 10 -24.15 -7.64 -36.49
N VAL A 11 -23.79 -8.47 -35.51
CA VAL A 11 -24.75 -9.33 -34.80
C VAL A 11 -25.64 -8.50 -33.86
N CYS A 12 -25.08 -7.45 -33.25
CA CYS A 12 -25.85 -6.54 -32.39
C CYS A 12 -26.81 -5.65 -33.22
N MET A 13 -26.40 -5.24 -34.44
CA MET A 13 -27.21 -4.39 -35.31
C MET A 13 -28.38 -5.14 -35.98
N LYS A 14 -28.17 -6.38 -36.47
CA LYS A 14 -29.25 -7.21 -37.06
C LYS A 14 -30.30 -7.63 -36.02
N ARG A 15 -29.90 -7.86 -34.77
CA ARG A 15 -30.83 -8.22 -33.69
C ARG A 15 -31.70 -7.03 -33.27
N ASN A 16 -31.18 -5.81 -33.36
CA ASN A 16 -31.93 -4.58 -33.11
C ASN A 16 -33.01 -4.32 -34.18
N LEU A 17 -32.76 -4.63 -35.46
CA LEU A 17 -33.74 -4.47 -36.55
C LEU A 17 -34.95 -5.40 -36.39
N LEU A 18 -34.71 -6.70 -36.17
CA LEU A 18 -35.79 -7.67 -35.92
C LEU A 18 -36.58 -7.38 -34.63
N GLN A 19 -35.91 -6.85 -33.59
CA GLN A 19 -36.54 -6.49 -32.33
C GLN A 19 -37.36 -5.19 -32.44
N ARG A 20 -37.01 -4.28 -33.37
CA ARG A 20 -37.77 -3.05 -33.64
C ARG A 20 -39.10 -3.36 -34.33
N ASP A 21 -39.09 -4.26 -35.30
CA ASP A 21 -40.29 -4.60 -36.08
C ASP A 21 -41.27 -5.48 -35.28
N LEU A 22 -40.76 -6.30 -34.34
CA LEU A 22 -41.59 -7.13 -33.47
C LEU A 22 -42.43 -6.32 -32.46
N ILE A 23 -42.03 -5.07 -32.14
CA ILE A 23 -42.78 -4.17 -31.25
C ILE A 23 -44.02 -3.61 -31.95
N PHE A 24 -44.00 -3.44 -33.28
CA PHE A 24 -45.12 -2.90 -34.05
C PHE A 24 -46.16 -3.95 -34.47
N LEU A 25 -45.78 -5.23 -34.45
CA LEU A 25 -46.66 -6.35 -34.77
C LEU A 25 -47.94 -6.40 -33.90
N PRO A 26 -47.88 -6.27 -32.55
CA PRO A 26 -49.09 -6.21 -31.73
C PRO A 26 -49.90 -4.93 -31.97
N LEU A 27 -49.25 -3.80 -32.26
CA LEU A 27 -49.93 -2.54 -32.62
C LEU A 27 -50.73 -2.71 -33.92
N ALA A 28 -50.16 -3.35 -34.94
CA ALA A 28 -50.81 -3.61 -36.21
C ALA A 28 -52.00 -4.59 -36.08
N ILE A 29 -51.87 -5.62 -35.23
CA ILE A 29 -52.97 -6.55 -34.92
C ILE A 29 -54.11 -5.81 -34.20
N LEU A 30 -53.79 -4.94 -33.24
CA LEU A 30 -54.77 -4.16 -32.50
C LEU A 30 -55.52 -3.19 -33.42
N LEU A 31 -54.80 -2.55 -34.34
CA LEU A 31 -55.35 -1.65 -35.37
C LEU A 31 -56.26 -2.40 -36.37
N ALA A 32 -55.87 -3.61 -36.80
CA ALA A 32 -56.69 -4.46 -37.65
C ALA A 32 -57.99 -4.90 -36.95
N LEU A 33 -57.92 -5.31 -35.68
CA LEU A 33 -59.10 -5.69 -34.89
C LEU A 33 -60.05 -4.50 -34.64
N THR A 34 -59.52 -3.29 -34.48
CA THR A 34 -60.35 -2.08 -34.36
C THR A 34 -61.08 -1.74 -35.66
N ILE A 35 -60.46 -1.96 -36.82
CA ILE A 35 -61.08 -1.73 -38.13
C ILE A 35 -62.20 -2.76 -38.39
N GLU A 36 -61.96 -4.04 -38.07
CA GLU A 36 -62.97 -5.11 -38.22
C GLU A 36 -64.21 -4.87 -37.35
N SER A 37 -64.06 -4.24 -36.18
CA SER A 37 -65.18 -3.89 -35.30
C SER A 37 -66.14 -2.85 -35.91
N GLU A 38 -65.70 -2.04 -36.87
CA GLU A 38 -66.51 -1.00 -37.51
C GLU A 38 -67.39 -1.57 -38.64
N VAL A 39 -67.06 -2.78 -39.11
CA VAL A 39 -67.76 -3.49 -40.20
C VAL A 39 -68.89 -4.40 -39.68
N ILE A 40 -68.92 -4.69 -38.37
CA ILE A 40 -69.87 -5.63 -37.74
C ILE A 40 -71.17 -4.90 -37.32
N ASP A 41 -72.31 -5.36 -37.83
CA ASP A 41 -73.65 -4.77 -37.57
C ASP A 41 -74.19 -5.06 -36.14
N ASP A 42 -73.62 -6.07 -35.46
CA ASP A 42 -73.99 -6.44 -34.08
C ASP A 42 -73.19 -5.64 -33.03
N LYS A 43 -73.90 -4.76 -32.34
CA LYS A 43 -73.35 -3.86 -31.30
C LYS A 43 -72.71 -4.62 -30.12
N ALA A 44 -73.19 -5.81 -29.77
CA ALA A 44 -72.64 -6.58 -28.65
C ALA A 44 -71.25 -7.14 -28.99
N ILE A 45 -71.08 -7.63 -30.22
CA ILE A 45 -69.83 -8.19 -30.71
C ILE A 45 -68.78 -7.08 -30.89
N ALA A 46 -69.16 -5.94 -31.48
CA ALA A 46 -68.29 -4.78 -31.63
C ALA A 46 -67.76 -4.28 -30.27
N LEU A 47 -68.65 -4.15 -29.26
CA LEU A 47 -68.27 -3.72 -27.92
C LEU A 47 -67.29 -4.70 -27.25
N PHE A 48 -67.51 -6.01 -27.42
CA PHE A 48 -66.61 -7.04 -26.91
C PHE A 48 -65.21 -6.96 -27.53
N LEU A 49 -65.11 -6.81 -28.86
CA LEU A 49 -63.82 -6.68 -29.56
C LEU A 49 -63.07 -5.40 -29.16
N LEU A 50 -63.77 -4.29 -28.95
CA LEU A 50 -63.18 -3.04 -28.46
C LEU A 50 -62.61 -3.22 -27.05
N LEU A 51 -63.35 -3.85 -26.13
CA LEU A 51 -62.83 -4.13 -24.78
C LEU A 51 -61.61 -5.06 -24.81
N LEU A 52 -61.62 -6.08 -25.67
CA LEU A 52 -60.53 -7.03 -25.81
C LEU A 52 -59.25 -6.37 -26.36
N THR A 53 -59.38 -5.54 -27.39
CA THR A 53 -58.26 -4.77 -27.95
C THR A 53 -57.70 -3.77 -26.94
N ALA A 54 -58.56 -3.05 -26.21
CA ALA A 54 -58.13 -2.15 -25.14
C ALA A 54 -57.36 -2.91 -24.05
N LEU A 55 -57.84 -4.09 -23.61
CA LEU A 55 -57.17 -4.93 -22.62
C LEU A 55 -55.78 -5.38 -23.08
N VAL A 56 -55.67 -5.86 -24.33
CA VAL A 56 -54.38 -6.28 -24.92
C VAL A 56 -53.42 -5.09 -25.00
N GLY A 57 -53.89 -3.93 -25.43
CA GLY A 57 -53.09 -2.70 -25.48
C GLY A 57 -52.54 -2.30 -24.11
N ILE A 58 -53.39 -2.33 -23.07
CA ILE A 58 -52.99 -2.05 -21.69
C ILE A 58 -51.93 -3.06 -21.20
N LEU A 59 -52.09 -4.36 -21.49
CA LEU A 59 -51.10 -5.37 -21.10
C LEU A 59 -49.74 -5.14 -21.78
N PHE A 60 -49.73 -4.77 -23.06
CA PHE A 60 -48.50 -4.45 -23.78
C PHE A 60 -47.80 -3.20 -23.24
N THR A 61 -48.55 -2.10 -22.98
CA THR A 61 -47.96 -0.87 -22.44
C THR A 61 -47.40 -1.08 -21.04
N VAL A 62 -48.11 -1.83 -20.19
CA VAL A 62 -47.62 -2.21 -18.85
C VAL A 62 -46.35 -3.07 -18.94
N ARG A 63 -46.30 -4.08 -19.82
CA ARG A 63 -45.10 -4.91 -20.00
C ARG A 63 -43.92 -4.11 -20.55
N TYR A 64 -44.16 -3.20 -21.48
CA TYR A 64 -43.14 -2.30 -22.01
C TYR A 64 -42.58 -1.38 -20.92
N LEU A 65 -43.46 -0.77 -20.11
CA LEU A 65 -43.07 0.10 -19.01
C LEU A 65 -42.28 -0.67 -17.93
N LEU A 66 -42.70 -1.87 -17.58
CA LEU A 66 -41.98 -2.73 -16.64
C LEU A 66 -40.59 -3.12 -17.16
N THR A 67 -40.49 -3.47 -18.44
CA THR A 67 -39.22 -3.89 -19.06
C THR A 67 -38.24 -2.73 -19.15
N THR A 68 -38.70 -1.55 -19.55
CA THR A 68 -37.86 -0.34 -19.60
C THR A 68 -37.34 0.03 -18.22
N HIS A 69 -38.20 0.00 -17.19
CA HIS A 69 -37.78 0.27 -15.82
C HIS A 69 -36.77 -0.77 -15.29
N GLN A 70 -36.98 -2.07 -15.55
CA GLN A 70 -36.03 -3.12 -15.17
C GLN A 70 -34.67 -2.94 -15.83
N ASN A 71 -34.64 -2.54 -17.10
CA ASN A 71 -33.39 -2.29 -17.83
C ASN A 71 -32.61 -1.10 -17.25
N GLU A 72 -33.29 -0.02 -16.88
CA GLU A 72 -32.66 1.14 -16.24
C GLU A 72 -31.99 0.76 -14.91
N LEU A 73 -32.69 -0.02 -14.06
CA LEU A 73 -32.13 -0.50 -12.80
C LEU A 73 -30.91 -1.40 -13.02
N LEU A 74 -30.97 -2.31 -14.00
CA LEU A 74 -29.84 -3.17 -14.37
C LEU A 74 -28.63 -2.37 -14.86
N LEU A 75 -28.84 -1.31 -15.63
CA LEU A 75 -27.76 -0.42 -16.09
C LEU A 75 -27.14 0.31 -14.91
N GLN A 76 -27.95 0.86 -14.00
CA GLN A 76 -27.44 1.52 -12.79
C GLN A 76 -26.63 0.56 -11.90
N GLU A 77 -27.09 -0.68 -11.71
CA GLU A 77 -26.36 -1.68 -10.92
C GLU A 77 -25.04 -2.09 -11.60
N ARG A 78 -25.01 -2.16 -12.94
CA ARG A 78 -23.79 -2.40 -13.70
C ARG A 78 -22.79 -1.25 -13.55
N GLU A 79 -23.25 -0.01 -13.68
CA GLU A 79 -22.41 1.18 -13.51
C GLU A 79 -21.83 1.27 -12.10
N ARG A 80 -22.64 1.04 -11.07
CA ARG A 80 -22.17 1.01 -9.68
C ARG A 80 -21.09 -0.05 -9.46
N ARG A 81 -21.31 -1.28 -9.95
CA ARG A 81 -20.29 -2.35 -9.85
C ARG A 81 -19.01 -2.02 -10.59
N LEU A 82 -19.09 -1.35 -11.74
CA LEU A 82 -17.90 -0.90 -12.47
C LEU A 82 -17.14 0.16 -11.69
N GLN A 83 -17.84 1.14 -11.11
CA GLN A 83 -17.24 2.17 -10.27
C GLN A 83 -16.58 1.57 -9.02
N GLU A 84 -17.26 0.66 -8.32
CA GLU A 84 -16.72 -0.05 -7.16
C GLU A 84 -15.48 -0.88 -7.54
N ALA A 85 -15.53 -1.60 -8.66
CA ALA A 85 -14.38 -2.37 -9.14
C ALA A 85 -13.19 -1.48 -9.50
N GLU A 86 -13.44 -0.32 -10.11
CA GLU A 86 -12.39 0.66 -10.44
C GLU A 86 -11.75 1.25 -9.18
N GLN A 87 -12.57 1.62 -8.18
CA GLN A 87 -12.07 2.11 -6.89
C GLN A 87 -11.21 1.05 -6.17
N LEU A 88 -11.68 -0.19 -6.10
CA LEU A 88 -10.92 -1.30 -5.52
C LEU A 88 -9.62 -1.56 -6.28
N TYR A 89 -9.65 -1.47 -7.61
CA TYR A 89 -8.45 -1.63 -8.43
C TYR A 89 -7.42 -0.53 -8.15
N GLN A 90 -7.86 0.73 -8.05
CA GLN A 90 -6.97 1.85 -7.70
C GLN A 90 -6.37 1.69 -6.31
N GLN A 91 -7.16 1.27 -5.31
CA GLN A 91 -6.67 0.99 -3.95
C GLN A 91 -5.64 -0.13 -3.96
N LEU A 92 -5.92 -1.22 -4.67
CA LEU A 92 -4.99 -2.35 -4.80
C LEU A 92 -3.68 -1.91 -5.47
N GLN A 93 -3.76 -1.11 -6.53
CA GLN A 93 -2.59 -0.60 -7.23
C GLN A 93 -1.76 0.32 -6.35
N ALA A 94 -2.40 1.21 -5.58
CA ALA A 94 -1.72 2.09 -4.62
C ALA A 94 -1.03 1.28 -3.51
N ALA A 95 -1.72 0.30 -2.93
CA ALA A 95 -1.15 -0.58 -1.90
C ALA A 95 0.02 -1.40 -2.43
N HIS A 96 -0.09 -1.93 -3.65
CA HIS A 96 0.98 -2.68 -4.31
C HIS A 96 2.19 -1.80 -4.62
N GLN A 97 1.98 -0.56 -5.08
CA GLN A 97 3.06 0.39 -5.31
C GLN A 97 3.78 0.74 -4.00
N HIS A 98 3.03 1.01 -2.94
CA HIS A 98 3.60 1.28 -1.62
C HIS A 98 4.41 0.09 -1.09
N LEU A 99 3.88 -1.13 -1.24
CA LEU A 99 4.60 -2.35 -0.86
C LEU A 99 5.92 -2.51 -1.63
N ARG A 100 5.93 -2.21 -2.93
CA ARG A 100 7.16 -2.24 -3.74
C ARG A 100 8.18 -1.21 -3.30
N GLU A 101 7.74 -0.01 -2.94
CA GLU A 101 8.64 1.03 -2.42
C GLU A 101 9.28 0.59 -1.11
N LEU A 102 8.50 0.00 -0.19
CA LEU A 102 9.03 -0.58 1.05
C LEU A 102 10.03 -1.70 0.79
N ASP A 103 9.73 -2.61 -0.15
CA ASP A 103 10.64 -3.71 -0.47
C ASP A 103 11.96 -3.22 -1.08
N GLN A 104 11.90 -2.19 -1.93
CA GLN A 104 13.11 -1.52 -2.46
C GLN A 104 13.94 -0.85 -1.38
N LEU A 105 13.30 -0.15 -0.43
CA LEU A 105 13.99 0.47 0.71
C LEU A 105 14.63 -0.59 1.60
N LYS A 106 13.94 -1.71 1.86
CA LYS A 106 14.48 -2.85 2.60
C LYS A 106 15.71 -3.44 1.92
N ASP A 107 15.64 -3.67 0.60
CA ASP A 107 16.77 -4.20 -0.16
C ASP A 107 17.97 -3.25 -0.16
N GLN A 108 17.72 -1.93 -0.32
CA GLN A 108 18.77 -0.91 -0.22
C GLN A 108 19.40 -0.88 1.17
N PHE A 109 18.59 -0.95 2.23
CA PHE A 109 19.06 -1.00 3.61
C PHE A 109 19.97 -2.23 3.84
N LEU A 110 19.53 -3.43 3.42
CA LEU A 110 20.31 -4.66 3.57
C LEU A 110 21.62 -4.62 2.79
N MET A 111 21.60 -4.05 1.57
CA MET A 111 22.80 -3.88 0.76
C MET A 111 23.80 -2.95 1.44
N THR A 112 23.35 -1.79 1.91
CA THR A 112 24.21 -0.82 2.62
C THR A 112 24.76 -1.43 3.92
N ALA A 113 23.92 -2.06 4.74
CA ALA A 113 24.36 -2.71 5.97
C ALA A 113 25.45 -3.76 5.69
N SER A 114 25.27 -4.57 4.64
CA SER A 114 26.26 -5.58 4.24
C SER A 114 27.60 -4.96 3.82
N HIS A 115 27.59 -3.83 3.13
CA HIS A 115 28.80 -3.11 2.73
C HIS A 115 29.52 -2.51 3.94
N GLU A 116 28.79 -1.83 4.81
CA GLU A 116 29.32 -1.21 6.03
C GLU A 116 29.91 -2.25 6.99
N LEU A 117 29.33 -3.46 7.06
CA LEU A 117 29.87 -4.56 7.88
C LEU A 117 31.10 -5.22 7.25
N ARG A 118 31.20 -5.31 5.92
CA ARG A 118 32.31 -5.97 5.22
C ARG A 118 33.64 -5.26 5.45
N THR A 119 33.64 -3.93 5.48
CA THR A 119 34.85 -3.10 5.65
C THR A 119 35.58 -3.35 6.98
N PRO A 120 34.94 -3.23 8.16
CA PRO A 120 35.58 -3.53 9.44
C PRO A 120 35.94 -5.01 9.55
N LEU A 121 35.11 -5.93 9.05
CA LEU A 121 35.43 -7.36 9.04
C LEU A 121 36.72 -7.65 8.25
N THR A 122 36.86 -7.05 7.07
CA THR A 122 38.05 -7.18 6.23
C THR A 122 39.27 -6.58 6.91
N SER A 123 39.11 -5.48 7.65
CA SER A 123 40.17 -4.86 8.45
C SER A 123 40.65 -5.78 9.58
N VAL A 124 39.72 -6.40 10.33
CA VAL A 124 40.04 -7.40 11.35
C VAL A 124 40.84 -8.55 10.74
N GLN A 125 40.32 -9.16 9.67
CA GLN A 125 40.98 -10.27 8.99
C GLN A 125 42.37 -9.87 8.47
N GLY A 126 42.51 -8.68 7.90
CA GLY A 126 43.78 -8.15 7.41
C GLY A 126 44.82 -7.99 8.51
N TYR A 127 44.48 -7.39 9.64
CA TYR A 127 45.43 -7.23 10.76
C TYR A 127 45.80 -8.56 11.41
N LEU A 128 44.84 -9.48 11.56
CA LEU A 128 45.12 -10.83 12.06
C LEU A 128 46.02 -11.62 11.09
N ALA A 129 45.81 -11.48 9.78
CA ALA A 129 46.66 -12.10 8.77
C ALA A 129 48.09 -11.53 8.80
N LEU A 130 48.25 -10.21 8.93
CA LEU A 130 49.57 -9.58 9.06
C LEU A 130 50.32 -10.05 10.31
N ILE A 131 49.62 -10.17 11.45
CA ILE A 131 50.21 -10.71 12.69
C ILE A 131 50.63 -12.16 12.48
N SER A 132 49.76 -12.99 11.86
CA SER A 132 50.05 -14.41 11.64
C SER A 132 51.18 -14.63 10.64
N GLN A 133 51.27 -13.83 9.58
CA GLN A 133 52.24 -14.02 8.51
C GLN A 133 53.64 -13.52 8.88
N PHE A 134 53.73 -12.45 9.66
CA PHE A 134 54.99 -11.81 10.02
C PHE A 134 55.39 -12.04 11.48
N HIS A 135 54.75 -12.97 12.19
CA HIS A 135 54.89 -13.19 13.64
C HIS A 135 56.35 -13.12 14.14
N ASP A 136 57.25 -13.89 13.51
CA ASP A 136 58.65 -14.00 13.93
C ASP A 136 59.51 -12.74 13.63
N HIS A 137 59.03 -11.86 12.74
CA HIS A 137 59.75 -10.69 12.25
C HIS A 137 59.08 -9.36 12.63
N LEU A 138 57.97 -9.41 13.37
CA LEU A 138 57.20 -8.23 13.72
C LEU A 138 57.70 -7.64 15.05
N PRO A 139 58.11 -6.36 15.09
CA PRO A 139 58.47 -5.71 16.35
C PRO A 139 57.30 -5.76 17.37
N PRO A 140 57.58 -5.88 18.68
CA PRO A 140 56.53 -5.94 19.71
C PRO A 140 55.54 -4.77 19.65
N GLU A 141 56.03 -3.57 19.31
CA GLU A 141 55.20 -2.38 19.14
C GLU A 141 54.20 -2.51 18.00
N LYS A 142 54.63 -3.07 16.85
CA LYS A 142 53.77 -3.31 15.68
C LYS A 142 52.74 -4.40 15.94
N HIS A 143 53.11 -5.43 16.70
CA HIS A 143 52.19 -6.47 17.14
C HIS A 143 51.04 -5.88 17.97
N ARG A 144 51.38 -5.01 18.93
CA ARG A 144 50.38 -4.31 19.77
C ARG A 144 49.52 -3.35 18.94
N GLU A 145 50.13 -2.61 18.01
CA GLU A 145 49.41 -1.71 17.10
C GLU A 145 48.36 -2.46 16.26
N TYR A 146 48.72 -3.58 15.63
CA TYR A 146 47.80 -4.36 14.79
C TYR A 146 46.69 -5.02 15.62
N LEU A 147 46.99 -5.54 16.81
CA LEU A 147 45.96 -6.04 17.72
C LEU A 147 44.98 -4.95 18.12
N GLN A 148 45.46 -3.76 18.47
CA GLN A 148 44.59 -2.62 18.80
C GLN A 148 43.71 -2.20 17.62
N LYS A 149 44.24 -2.20 16.39
CA LYS A 149 43.44 -1.88 15.20
C LYS A 149 42.38 -2.95 14.89
N ALA A 150 42.72 -4.23 15.07
CA ALA A 150 41.75 -5.31 14.96
C ALA A 150 40.65 -5.18 16.02
N GLN A 151 41.01 -4.90 17.27
CA GLN A 151 40.06 -4.71 18.37
C GLN A 151 39.11 -3.53 18.11
N ARG A 152 39.62 -2.37 17.69
CA ARG A 152 38.78 -1.22 17.30
C ARG A 152 37.83 -1.56 16.16
N SER A 153 38.28 -2.34 15.19
CA SER A 153 37.42 -2.77 14.07
C SER A 153 36.30 -3.71 14.54
N CYS A 154 36.56 -4.56 15.55
CA CYS A 154 35.50 -5.35 16.21
C CYS A 154 34.50 -4.48 16.96
N GLU A 155 34.97 -3.44 17.67
CA GLU A 155 34.08 -2.49 18.38
C GLU A 155 33.14 -1.76 17.40
N VAL A 156 33.68 -1.31 16.26
CA VAL A 156 32.87 -0.73 15.16
C VAL A 156 31.83 -1.74 14.64
N LEU A 157 32.22 -3.00 14.46
CA LEU A 157 31.30 -4.03 13.98
C LEU A 157 30.16 -4.31 14.97
N VAL A 158 30.43 -4.30 16.27
CA VAL A 158 29.41 -4.42 17.32
C VAL A 158 28.44 -3.22 17.29
N MET A 159 28.95 -2.00 17.13
CA MET A 159 28.12 -0.80 16.99
C MET A 159 27.21 -0.89 15.76
N LEU A 160 27.76 -1.25 14.60
CA LEU A 160 26.98 -1.40 13.36
C LEU A 160 25.90 -2.48 13.49
N LEU A 161 26.21 -3.60 14.14
CA LEU A 161 25.22 -4.64 14.43
C LEU A 161 24.10 -4.13 15.34
N SER A 162 24.45 -3.36 16.39
CA SER A 162 23.45 -2.72 17.26
C SER A 162 22.53 -1.81 16.47
N ASN A 163 23.07 -0.96 15.59
CA ASN A 163 22.27 -0.06 14.77
C ASN A 163 21.29 -0.81 13.84
N VAL A 164 21.70 -1.95 13.29
CA VAL A 164 20.81 -2.81 12.49
C VAL A 164 19.71 -3.44 13.34
N MET A 165 20.03 -3.91 14.54
CA MET A 165 19.04 -4.46 15.48
C MET A 165 18.06 -3.38 15.95
N ASP A 166 18.53 -2.17 16.23
CA ASP A 166 17.71 -1.04 16.67
C ASP A 166 16.76 -0.60 15.56
N ALA A 167 17.24 -0.54 14.31
CA ALA A 167 16.39 -0.29 13.14
C ALA A 167 15.30 -1.36 12.99
N SER A 168 15.63 -2.64 13.17
CA SER A 168 14.66 -3.73 13.12
C SER A 168 13.64 -3.69 14.28
N ARG A 169 14.04 -3.20 15.47
CA ARG A 169 13.11 -3.03 16.59
C ARG A 169 12.14 -1.89 16.34
N LEU A 170 12.59 -0.76 15.81
CA LEU A 170 11.71 0.37 15.46
C LEU A 170 10.58 -0.03 14.49
N GLU A 171 10.84 -0.96 13.56
CA GLU A 171 9.82 -1.50 12.64
C GLU A 171 8.80 -2.45 13.33
N VAL A 172 9.21 -3.16 14.37
CA VAL A 172 8.39 -4.19 15.05
C VAL A 172 7.68 -3.63 16.30
N ASP A 173 8.30 -2.71 17.02
CA ASP A 173 7.83 -2.19 18.31
C ASP A 173 6.86 -1.00 18.19
N ALA A 174 6.68 -0.40 17.01
CA ALA A 174 5.66 0.64 16.80
C ALA A 174 4.23 0.18 17.19
N ASP A 175 3.96 -1.14 17.12
CA ASP A 175 2.69 -1.74 17.54
C ASP A 175 2.75 -2.46 18.92
N ILE A 176 3.95 -2.66 19.51
CA ILE A 176 4.13 -3.59 20.65
C ILE A 176 4.73 -2.93 21.90
N CYS A 177 5.61 -1.92 21.75
CA CYS A 177 6.20 -1.17 22.87
C CYS A 177 5.96 0.33 22.68
N PRO A 178 4.84 0.89 23.16
CA PRO A 178 4.65 2.34 23.15
C PRO A 178 5.78 3.00 23.97
N ALA A 179 6.46 3.98 23.38
CA ALA A 179 7.51 4.75 24.03
C ALA A 179 7.06 5.19 25.42
N GLN A 180 7.84 4.85 26.45
CA GLN A 180 7.47 5.10 27.83
C GLN A 180 7.95 6.49 28.24
N PHE A 181 7.10 7.49 27.97
CA PHE A 181 7.38 8.87 28.32
C PHE A 181 7.29 9.10 29.83
N GLU A 182 8.43 9.05 30.50
CA GLU A 182 8.59 9.40 31.92
C GLU A 182 9.21 10.79 32.11
N SER A 183 9.13 11.31 33.33
CA SER A 183 9.70 12.61 33.69
C SER A 183 11.19 12.43 34.01
N VAL A 184 12.05 12.83 33.08
CA VAL A 184 13.50 12.63 33.16
C VAL A 184 14.18 13.90 33.66
N PRO A 185 14.97 13.85 34.76
CA PRO A 185 15.83 14.97 35.16
C PRO A 185 16.97 15.13 34.15
N VAL A 186 16.99 16.26 33.44
CA VAL A 186 17.97 16.52 32.36
C VAL A 186 19.40 16.60 32.90
N HIS A 187 19.56 17.12 34.12
CA HIS A 187 20.85 17.26 34.78
C HIS A 187 21.54 15.89 34.98
N ASP A 188 20.85 14.93 35.60
CA ASP A 188 21.40 13.60 35.90
C ASP A 188 21.73 12.82 34.63
N MET A 189 20.90 12.98 33.59
CA MET A 189 21.13 12.36 32.30
C MET A 189 22.40 12.90 31.64
N ILE A 190 22.56 14.23 31.55
CA ILE A 190 23.76 14.86 30.98
C ILE A 190 25.00 14.50 31.80
N GLN A 191 24.91 14.50 33.14
CA GLN A 191 25.98 14.05 34.03
C GLN A 191 26.42 12.61 33.69
N SER A 192 25.46 11.71 33.45
CA SER A 192 25.75 10.32 33.11
C SER A 192 26.47 10.16 31.77
N VAL A 193 26.13 11.00 30.78
CA VAL A 193 26.82 11.01 29.47
C VAL A 193 28.21 11.61 29.60
N MET A 194 28.37 12.68 30.39
CA MET A 194 29.66 13.31 30.66
C MET A 194 30.68 12.32 31.22
N ASN A 195 30.27 11.48 32.19
CA ASN A 195 31.14 10.44 32.75
C ASN A 195 31.61 9.41 31.70
N ILE A 196 30.81 9.17 30.66
CA ILE A 196 31.16 8.24 29.57
C ILE A 196 32.17 8.88 28.61
N ILE A 197 32.02 10.18 28.31
CA ILE A 197 32.88 10.87 27.34
C ILE A 197 34.14 11.51 27.94
N GLU A 198 34.20 11.69 29.27
CA GLU A 198 35.33 12.31 30.00
C GLU A 198 36.71 11.74 29.63
N PRO A 199 36.89 10.40 29.47
CA PRO A 199 38.18 9.84 29.06
C PRO A 199 38.62 10.33 27.66
N HIS A 200 37.68 10.47 26.74
CA HIS A 200 37.93 10.92 25.37
C HIS A 200 38.20 12.43 25.31
N VAL A 201 37.45 13.21 26.08
CA VAL A 201 37.59 14.67 26.18
C VAL A 201 38.96 15.05 26.77
N THR A 202 39.40 14.33 27.80
CA THR A 202 40.70 14.52 28.44
C THR A 202 41.86 14.15 27.51
N GLN A 203 41.69 13.10 26.70
CA GLN A 203 42.70 12.66 25.73
C GLN A 203 42.90 13.67 24.58
N GLU A 204 41.84 14.37 24.16
CA GLU A 204 41.91 15.41 23.13
C GLU A 204 42.16 16.84 23.67
N GLN A 205 42.35 17.01 24.98
CA GLN A 205 42.54 18.31 25.64
C GLN A 205 41.43 19.34 25.32
N ARG A 206 40.17 18.89 25.27
CA ARG A 206 39.03 19.80 25.06
C ARG A 206 38.33 20.10 26.38
N GLU A 207 37.86 21.34 26.55
CA GLU A 207 36.97 21.70 27.66
C GLU A 207 35.51 21.65 27.20
N VAL A 208 34.67 20.96 27.98
CA VAL A 208 33.23 20.87 27.75
C VAL A 208 32.51 21.47 28.95
N HIS A 209 31.77 22.56 28.71
CA HIS A 209 30.94 23.21 29.72
C HIS A 209 29.47 23.06 29.35
N PHE A 210 28.64 22.63 30.29
CA PHE A 210 27.20 22.64 30.15
C PHE A 210 26.57 23.42 31.31
N HIS A 211 25.50 24.14 31.00
CA HIS A 211 24.75 24.92 31.98
C HIS A 211 23.28 24.48 31.92
N VAL A 212 22.91 23.59 32.83
CA VAL A 212 21.58 22.98 32.88
C VAL A 212 20.94 23.32 34.21
N PRO A 213 19.74 23.95 34.22
CA PRO A 213 19.02 24.21 35.46
C PRO A 213 18.75 22.89 36.22
N PRO A 214 19.02 22.82 37.53
CA PRO A 214 18.94 21.56 38.29
C PRO A 214 17.52 21.00 38.44
N HIS A 215 16.49 21.79 38.10
CA HIS A 215 15.07 21.40 38.18
C HIS A 215 14.44 21.19 36.81
N LEU A 216 15.23 21.17 35.74
CA LEU A 216 14.70 20.96 34.40
C LEU A 216 14.36 19.48 34.20
N HIS A 217 13.07 19.21 34.03
CA HIS A 217 12.56 17.89 33.66
C HIS A 217 11.98 17.92 32.25
N VAL A 218 12.19 16.84 31.51
CA VAL A 218 11.59 16.63 30.19
C VAL A 218 10.78 15.35 30.20
N ARG A 219 9.67 15.33 29.47
CA ARG A 219 8.95 14.09 29.19
C ARG A 219 9.58 13.42 27.97
N ALA A 220 10.26 12.31 28.20
CA ALA A 220 10.96 11.58 27.15
C ALA A 220 11.04 10.09 27.51
N ASP A 221 11.27 9.27 26.50
CA ASP A 221 11.76 7.91 26.70
C ASP A 221 13.24 7.98 27.04
N THR A 222 13.62 7.43 28.20
CA THR A 222 14.99 7.50 28.71
C THR A 222 16.01 6.80 27.82
N GLY A 223 15.60 5.73 27.11
CA GLY A 223 16.43 5.01 26.15
C GLY A 223 16.72 5.85 24.92
N CYS A 224 15.68 6.40 24.29
CA CYS A 224 15.84 7.24 23.09
C CYS A 224 16.56 8.55 23.39
N LEU A 225 16.25 9.22 24.51
CA LEU A 225 16.83 10.52 24.83
C LEU A 225 18.34 10.47 25.08
N ARG A 226 18.86 9.33 25.55
CA ARG A 226 20.31 9.12 25.74
C ARG A 226 21.05 8.90 24.41
N GLN A 227 20.36 8.47 23.36
CA GLN A 227 20.94 8.06 22.07
C GLN A 227 21.02 9.21 21.05
N VAL A 228 20.33 10.33 21.32
CA VAL A 228 20.32 11.58 20.54
C VAL A 228 21.34 12.58 21.10
#